data_AF-A0A2I0PRP8-F1
#
_entry.id   AF-A0A2I0PRP8-F1
#
_cell.length_a   1.000
_cell.length_b   1.000
_cell.length_c   1.000
_cell.angle_alpha   90.00
_cell.angle_beta   90.00
_cell.angle_gamma   90.00
#
_symmetry.space_group_name_H-M   'P 1'
#
loop_
_entity.id
_entity.type
_entity.pdbx_description
1 polymer ?
#
loop_
_entity_poly.entity_id
_entity_poly.type
_entity_poly.pdbx_seq_one_letter_code
_entity_poly.pdbx_strand_id
1 'polypeptide(L)'
;MEIGINLNEKNQVIVVFDDSINGEARVEISDEVFDNIFNKSIPYLFQGEELVIDENKQFYDIKFNQIVELKKKLSDTDYIVTKTMEYQITGKPIPQEYNQIMVDRDSWREQINTFQNEMEEL
;
A
#
# COMPACT_ATOMS: atom_id res chain seq x y z
N MET A 1 12.44 -30.17 -7.69
CA MET A 1 12.32 -28.98 -8.53
C MET A 1 12.14 -27.75 -7.63
N GLU A 2 13.26 -27.24 -7.13
CA GLU A 2 13.32 -25.88 -6.59
C GLU A 2 13.60 -24.94 -7.76
N ILE A 3 12.87 -23.82 -7.81
CA ILE A 3 13.09 -22.76 -8.79
C ILE A 3 13.75 -21.61 -8.04
N GLY A 4 15.06 -21.42 -8.28
CA GLY A 4 15.77 -20.25 -7.78
C GLY A 4 15.53 -19.07 -8.71
N ILE A 5 14.95 -17.98 -8.19
CA ILE A 5 14.82 -16.72 -8.90
C ILE A 5 15.94 -15.80 -8.44
N ASN A 6 16.89 -15.50 -9.32
CA ASN A 6 17.97 -14.55 -9.05
C ASN A 6 17.83 -13.33 -9.97
N LEU A 7 17.93 -12.13 -9.41
CA LEU A 7 17.70 -10.85 -10.10
C LEU A 7 19.03 -10.09 -10.15
N ASN A 8 19.48 -9.72 -11.36
CA ASN A 8 20.66 -8.87 -11.50
C ASN A 8 20.28 -7.39 -11.72
N GLU A 9 21.25 -6.48 -11.57
CA GLU A 9 21.12 -5.02 -11.76
C GLU A 9 20.66 -4.59 -13.18
N LYS A 10 20.36 -5.55 -14.08
CA LYS A 10 19.94 -5.32 -15.47
C LYS A 10 18.50 -5.78 -15.75
N ASN A 11 17.64 -5.90 -14.72
CA ASN A 11 16.25 -6.36 -14.85
C ASN A 11 16.10 -7.76 -15.48
N GLN A 12 17.10 -8.64 -15.30
CA GLN A 12 17.02 -10.01 -15.79
C GLN A 12 16.63 -10.96 -14.65
N VAL A 13 15.59 -11.76 -14.88
CA VAL A 13 15.19 -12.86 -14.00
C VAL A 13 15.93 -14.11 -14.47
N ILE A 14 16.83 -14.62 -13.63
CA ILE A 14 17.49 -15.91 -13.85
C ILE A 14 16.67 -16.96 -13.13
N VAL A 15 16.08 -17.87 -13.91
CA VAL A 15 15.32 -19.02 -13.39
C VAL A 15 16.25 -20.22 -13.41
N VAL A 16 16.73 -20.63 -12.23
CA VAL A 16 17.57 -21.81 -12.08
C VAL A 16 16.68 -22.99 -11.77
N PHE A 17 16.66 -23.99 -12.65
CA PHE A 17 15.96 -25.24 -12.45
C PHE A 17 16.94 -26.26 -11.87
N ASP A 18 16.73 -26.70 -10.63
CA ASP A 18 17.50 -27.81 -10.08
C ASP A 18 16.87 -29.13 -10.53
N ASP A 19 17.41 -29.69 -11.61
CA ASP A 19 17.55 -31.12 -11.81
C ASP A 19 18.55 -31.42 -12.94
N SER A 20 19.75 -31.87 -12.56
CA SER A 20 20.66 -32.71 -13.37
C SER A 20 21.20 -32.19 -14.71
N ILE A 21 20.80 -31.01 -15.17
CA ILE A 21 21.28 -30.38 -16.40
C ILE A 21 21.64 -28.94 -16.05
N ASN A 22 22.94 -28.62 -16.09
CA ASN A 22 23.49 -27.28 -15.90
C ASN A 22 22.99 -26.30 -16.97
N GLY A 23 21.72 -25.92 -16.91
CA GLY A 23 21.09 -24.99 -17.83
C GLY A 23 20.56 -23.78 -17.06
N GLU A 24 21.30 -22.67 -17.10
CA GLU A 24 20.75 -21.37 -16.73
C GLU A 24 19.79 -20.91 -17.83
N ALA A 25 18.51 -20.76 -17.52
CA ALA A 25 17.58 -20.04 -18.39
C ALA A 25 17.51 -18.59 -17.92
N ARG A 26 18.00 -17.67 -18.76
CA ARG A 26 17.88 -16.23 -18.51
C ARG A 26 16.65 -15.73 -19.24
N VAL A 27 15.69 -15.21 -18.48
CA VAL A 27 14.49 -14.58 -19.03
C VAL A 27 14.62 -13.08 -18.81
N GLU A 28 14.73 -12.34 -19.90
CA GLU A 28 14.64 -10.88 -19.87
C GLU A 28 13.16 -10.52 -19.77
N ILE A 29 12.79 -9.82 -18.70
CA ILE A 29 11.45 -9.27 -18.50
C ILE A 29 11.47 -7.79 -18.82
N SER A 30 10.39 -7.28 -19.39
CA SER A 30 10.29 -5.83 -19.64
C SER A 30 10.16 -5.07 -18.32
N ASP A 31 10.64 -3.83 -18.31
CA ASP A 31 10.54 -2.92 -17.16
C ASP A 31 9.09 -2.79 -16.65
N GLU A 32 8.11 -2.80 -17.56
CA GLU A 32 6.68 -2.75 -17.20
C GLU A 32 6.20 -3.99 -16.44
N VAL A 33 6.69 -5.19 -16.81
CA VAL A 33 6.35 -6.44 -16.11
C VAL A 33 7.06 -6.50 -14.76
N PHE A 34 8.32 -6.07 -14.72
CA PHE A 34 9.09 -5.94 -13.50
C PHE A 34 8.44 -4.98 -12.51
N ASP A 35 8.01 -3.82 -12.97
CA ASP A 35 7.32 -2.82 -12.15
C ASP A 35 5.97 -3.32 -11.62
N ASN A 36 5.23 -4.07 -12.43
CA ASN A 36 3.94 -4.63 -12.03
C ASN A 36 4.09 -5.77 -11.00
N ILE A 37 5.14 -6.59 -11.09
CA ILE A 37 5.37 -7.71 -10.16
C ILE A 37 6.00 -7.21 -8.86
N PHE A 38 7.04 -6.39 -8.96
CA PHE A 38 7.87 -6.02 -7.82
C PHE A 38 7.54 -4.60 -7.31
N ASN A 39 7.60 -3.55 -8.13
CA ASN A 39 7.39 -2.17 -7.64
C ASN A 39 5.96 -1.85 -7.18
N LYS A 40 4.92 -2.49 -7.71
CA LYS A 40 3.53 -2.28 -7.26
C LYS A 40 3.14 -3.10 -6.04
N SER A 41 3.90 -4.14 -5.68
CA SER A 41 3.46 -5.12 -4.69
C SER A 41 4.43 -5.29 -3.52
N ILE A 42 5.74 -5.09 -3.70
CA ILE A 42 6.77 -5.37 -2.69
C ILE A 42 7.96 -4.41 -2.88
N PRO A 43 8.26 -3.49 -1.95
CA PRO A 43 9.51 -2.73 -2.02
C PRO A 43 10.71 -3.65 -1.72
N TYR A 44 11.69 -3.63 -2.62
CA TYR A 44 12.92 -4.41 -2.54
C TYR A 44 14.16 -3.50 -2.60
N LEU A 45 15.28 -4.02 -2.13
CA LEU A 45 16.61 -3.44 -2.26
C LEU A 45 17.56 -4.50 -2.83
N PHE A 46 18.49 -4.07 -3.69
CA PHE A 46 19.59 -4.92 -4.12
C PHE A 46 20.77 -4.75 -3.16
N GLN A 47 21.26 -5.85 -2.60
CA GLN A 47 22.55 -5.89 -1.91
C GLN A 47 23.50 -6.78 -2.72
N GLY A 48 24.19 -6.18 -3.69
CA GLY A 48 24.98 -6.93 -4.68
C GLY A 48 24.08 -7.63 -5.71
N GLU A 49 24.23 -8.94 -5.88
CA GLU A 49 23.38 -9.75 -6.79
C GLU A 49 22.12 -10.31 -6.11
N GLU A 50 21.86 -9.96 -4.84
CA GLU A 50 20.77 -10.55 -4.07
C GLU A 50 19.62 -9.54 -3.88
N LEU A 51 18.39 -10.02 -4.15
CA LEU A 51 17.16 -9.28 -3.88
C LEU A 51 16.81 -9.43 -2.39
N VAL A 52 16.88 -8.33 -1.64
CA VAL A 52 16.49 -8.30 -0.22
C VAL A 52 15.16 -7.56 -0.11
N ILE A 53 14.16 -8.21 0.47
CA ILE A 53 12.90 -7.56 0.84
C ILE A 53 13.16 -6.73 2.10
N ASP A 54 12.96 -5.41 2.01
CA ASP A 54 13.00 -4.54 3.17
C ASP A 54 11.62 -4.57 3.83
N GLU A 55 11.42 -5.50 4.75
CA GLU A 55 10.14 -5.73 5.44
C GLU A 55 9.65 -4.47 6.17
N ASN A 56 10.56 -3.64 6.69
CA ASN A 56 10.22 -2.39 7.33
C ASN A 56 9.70 -1.38 6.32
N LYS A 57 10.39 -1.22 5.18
CA LYS A 57 9.91 -0.34 4.10
C LYS A 57 8.57 -0.81 3.53
N GLN A 58 8.37 -2.12 3.38
CA GLN A 58 7.09 -2.69 2.95
C GLN A 58 5.97 -2.37 3.91
N PHE A 59 6.21 -2.56 5.20
CA PHE A 59 5.25 -2.20 6.23
C PHE A 59 4.88 -0.71 6.16
N TYR A 60 5.89 0.16 6.09
CA TYR A 60 5.70 1.61 5.99
C TYR A 60 4.88 2.00 4.76
N ASP A 61 5.20 1.49 3.57
CA ASP A 61 4.51 1.84 2.32
C ASP A 61 3.04 1.39 2.36
N ILE A 62 2.75 0.20 2.90
CA ILE A 62 1.37 -0.30 3.04
C ILE A 62 0.58 0.60 3.99
N LYS A 63 1.12 0.90 5.17
CA LYS A 63 0.43 1.71 6.19
C LYS A 63 0.24 3.14 5.71
N PHE A 64 1.24 3.72 5.04
CA PHE A 64 1.16 5.04 4.44
C PHE A 64 0.02 5.13 3.41
N ASN A 65 -0.07 4.16 2.49
CA ASN A 65 -1.14 4.12 1.50
C ASN A 65 -2.53 4.02 2.14
N GLN A 66 -2.68 3.20 3.19
CA GLN A 66 -3.93 3.09 3.95
C GLN A 66 -4.31 4.42 4.62
N ILE A 67 -3.34 5.15 5.19
CA ILE A 67 -3.56 6.49 5.77
C ILE A 67 -4.04 7.47 4.69
N VAL A 68 -3.42 7.47 3.51
CA VAL A 68 -3.81 8.35 2.41
C VAL A 68 -5.27 8.11 1.99
N GLU A 69 -5.69 6.85 1.86
CA GLU A 69 -7.07 6.51 1.53
C GLU A 69 -8.07 6.96 2.60
N LEU A 70 -7.75 6.75 3.89
CA LEU A 70 -8.60 7.19 4.99
C LEU A 70 -8.71 8.72 5.06
N LYS A 71 -7.61 9.44 4.83
CA LYS A 71 -7.61 10.91 4.73
C LYS A 71 -8.47 11.41 3.57
N LYS A 72 -8.48 10.69 2.44
CA LYS A 72 -9.36 11.00 1.33
C LYS A 72 -10.84 10.83 1.70
N LYS A 73 -11.22 9.73 2.36
CA LYS A 73 -12.59 9.50 2.85
C LYS A 73 -13.05 10.59 3.84
N LEU A 74 -12.16 11.05 4.72
CA LEU A 74 -12.42 12.20 5.59
C LEU A 74 -12.70 13.46 4.77
N SER A 75 -11.86 13.76 3.77
CA SER A 75 -12.06 14.94 2.91
C SER A 75 -13.37 14.87 2.12
N ASP A 76 -13.69 13.71 1.54
CA ASP A 76 -14.90 13.51 0.74
C ASP A 76 -16.19 13.73 1.55
N THR A 77 -16.13 13.51 2.87
CA THR A 77 -17.28 13.69 3.78
C THR A 77 -17.35 15.07 4.44
N ASP A 78 -16.33 15.93 4.28
CA ASP A 78 -16.30 17.25 4.92
C ASP A 78 -17.44 18.15 4.46
N TYR A 79 -17.78 18.12 3.17
CA TYR A 79 -18.91 18.91 2.65
C TYR A 79 -20.23 18.57 3.37
N ILE A 80 -20.51 17.29 3.59
CA ILE A 80 -21.75 16.84 4.25
C ILE A 80 -21.78 17.33 5.70
N VAL A 81 -20.64 17.25 6.38
CA VAL A 81 -20.50 17.73 7.76
C VAL A 81 -20.74 19.24 7.83
N THR A 82 -20.04 20.03 7.00
CA THR A 82 -20.20 21.48 6.94
C THR A 82 -21.64 21.87 6.61
N LYS A 83 -22.25 21.22 5.61
CA LYS A 83 -23.62 21.53 5.21
C LYS A 83 -24.63 21.19 6.30
N THR A 84 -24.39 20.12 7.05
CA THR A 84 -25.24 19.76 8.19
C THR A 84 -25.15 20.78 9.32
N MET A 85 -23.96 21.32 9.60
CA MET A 85 -23.80 22.39 10.58
C MET A 85 -24.59 23.65 10.18
N GLU A 86 -24.59 24.02 8.90
CA GLU A 86 -25.43 25.12 8.40
C GLU A 86 -26.93 24.82 8.59
N TYR A 87 -27.36 23.58 8.36
CA TYR A 87 -28.75 23.18 8.54
C TYR A 87 -29.19 23.26 10.01
N GLN A 88 -28.32 22.85 10.94
CA GLN A 88 -28.57 23.00 12.37
C GLN A 88 -28.78 24.47 12.75
N ILE A 89 -27.94 25.38 12.27
CA ILE A 89 -28.05 26.82 12.56
C ILE A 89 -29.32 27.42 11.96
N THR A 90 -29.70 26.97 10.76
CA THR A 90 -30.86 27.49 10.03
C THR A 90 -32.17 26.77 10.34
N GLY A 91 -32.17 25.80 11.26
CA GLY A 91 -33.35 25.01 11.62
C GLY A 91 -33.86 24.09 10.51
N LYS A 92 -33.01 23.75 9.54
CA LYS A 92 -33.32 22.84 8.44
C LYS A 92 -33.15 21.38 8.86
N PRO A 93 -33.87 20.44 8.20
CA PRO A 93 -33.71 19.02 8.49
C PRO A 93 -32.29 18.54 8.17
N ILE A 94 -31.72 17.77 9.10
CA ILE A 94 -30.39 17.15 8.98
C ILE A 94 -30.49 15.91 8.07
N PRO A 95 -29.50 15.64 7.20
CA PRO A 95 -29.44 14.40 6.41
C PRO A 95 -29.47 13.15 7.30
N GLN A 96 -30.25 12.14 6.92
CA GLN A 96 -30.41 10.92 7.73
C GLN A 96 -29.09 10.15 7.93
N GLU A 97 -28.23 10.17 6.92
CA GLU A 97 -26.90 9.55 6.91
C GLU A 97 -25.86 10.26 7.78
N TYR A 98 -26.13 11.48 8.27
CA TYR A 98 -25.14 12.28 9.02
C TYR A 98 -24.57 11.54 10.23
N ASN A 99 -25.41 10.85 11.01
CA ASN A 99 -24.96 10.13 12.19
C ASN A 99 -24.00 8.99 11.83
N GLN A 100 -24.30 8.26 10.74
CA GLN A 100 -23.41 7.19 10.27
C GLN A 100 -22.08 7.77 9.78
N ILE A 101 -22.12 8.87 9.03
CA ILE A 101 -20.91 9.57 8.58
C ILE A 101 -20.04 9.98 9.77
N MET A 102 -20.62 10.49 10.85
CA MET A 102 -19.84 10.86 12.04
C MET A 102 -19.18 9.65 12.71
N VAL A 103 -19.89 8.54 12.83
CA VAL A 103 -19.33 7.28 13.35
C VAL A 103 -18.18 6.78 12.48
N ASP A 104 -18.36 6.77 11.16
CA ASP A 104 -17.34 6.32 10.22
C ASP A 104 -16.11 7.23 10.27
N ARG A 105 -16.30 8.55 10.36
CA ARG A 105 -15.20 9.53 10.47
C ARG A 105 -14.37 9.32 11.72
N ASP A 106 -15.00 9.04 12.86
CA ASP A 106 -14.28 8.78 14.10
C ASP A 106 -13.51 7.45 14.02
N SER A 107 -14.10 6.42 13.41
CA SER A 107 -13.38 5.17 13.12
C SER A 107 -12.18 5.36 12.19
N TRP A 108 -12.31 6.17 11.14
CA TRP A 108 -11.19 6.45 10.22
C TRP A 108 -10.07 7.22 10.92
N ARG A 109 -10.39 8.17 11.80
CA ARG A 109 -9.40 8.90 12.61
C ARG A 109 -8.66 7.97 13.56
N GLU A 110 -9.37 7.06 14.22
CA GLU A 110 -8.77 6.05 15.09
C GLU A 110 -7.80 5.16 14.29
N GLN A 111 -8.23 4.64 13.14
CA GLN A 111 -7.38 3.83 12.26
C GLN A 111 -6.13 4.58 11.77
N ILE A 112 -6.26 5.86 11.41
CA ILE A 112 -5.11 6.69 11.04
C ILE A 112 -4.13 6.78 12.21
N ASN A 113 -4.61 7.09 13.41
CA ASN A 113 -3.75 7.20 14.58
C ASN A 113 -3.06 5.87 14.90
N THR A 114 -3.77 4.75 14.79
CA THR A 114 -3.20 3.41 14.96
C THR A 114 -2.06 3.17 13.97
N PHE A 115 -2.28 3.40 12.68
CA PHE A 115 -1.24 3.21 11.67
C PHE A 115 -0.04 4.15 11.87
N GLN A 116 -0.28 5.40 12.29
CA GLN A 116 0.80 6.33 12.59
C GLN A 116 1.65 5.86 13.78
N ASN A 117 1.01 5.40 14.86
CA ASN A 117 1.72 4.87 16.03
C ASN A 117 2.51 3.60 15.67
N GLU A 118 1.91 2.67 14.93
CA GLU A 118 2.57 1.45 14.46
C GLU A 118 3.81 1.75 13.60
N MET A 119 3.77 2.83 12.81
CA MET A 119 4.93 3.28 12.03
C MET A 119 6.01 3.91 12.94
N GLU A 120 5.64 4.70 13.94
CA GLU A 120 6.58 5.34 14.87
C GLU A 120 7.32 4.35 15.80
N GLU A 121 6.76 3.15 16.02
CA GLU A 121 7.34 2.09 16.88
C GLU A 121 8.37 1.20 16.17
N LEU A 122 8.60 1.38 14.86
CA LEU A 122 9.61 0.69 14.05
C LEU A 122 10.96 1.42 14.03
#